data_AF-A0A2S9FAR0-F1
#
_entry.id   AF-A0A2S9FAR0-F1
#
_cell.length_a   1.000
_cell.length_b   1.000
_cell.length_c   1.000
_cell.angle_alpha   90.00
_cell.angle_beta   90.00
_cell.angle_gamma   90.00
#
_symmetry.space_group_name_H-M   'P 1'
#
loop_
_entity.id
_entity.type
_entity.pdbx_description
1 polymer ?
#
loop_
_entity_poly.entity_id
_entity_poly.type
_entity_poly.pdbx_seq_one_letter_code
_entity_poly.pdbx_strand_id
1 'polypeptide(L)'
;MFDASLPAPSELTRVSDAELAQSIAGWASASAAADARKLAAIAELHRRACAEGHERRAIDGTSIAAAQVSCALSVTSGKAVGLLDLAVTLRDRLPKVGARFLAGQINPAMIATIAWR
;
A
#
# COMPACT_ATOMS: atom_id res chain seq x y z
N MET A 1 -4.28 12.97 -1.58
CA MET A 1 -5.51 13.74 -1.33
C MET A 1 -6.61 12.72 -1.10
N PHE A 2 -7.11 12.63 0.12
CA PHE A 2 -8.27 11.80 0.44
C PHE A 2 -9.51 12.44 -0.20
N ASP A 3 -10.45 11.62 -0.64
CA ASP A 3 -11.68 12.12 -1.25
C ASP A 3 -12.50 12.83 -0.16
N ALA A 4 -12.51 14.17 -0.20
CA ALA A 4 -13.17 15.02 0.79
C ALA A 4 -14.70 15.03 0.64
N SER A 5 -15.25 14.17 -0.22
CA SER A 5 -16.69 14.04 -0.48
C SER A 5 -17.40 13.05 0.45
N LEU A 6 -16.67 12.29 1.27
CA LEU A 6 -17.24 11.30 2.18
C LEU A 6 -17.55 11.92 3.56
N PRO A 7 -18.70 11.57 4.17
CA PRO A 7 -19.12 12.17 5.44
C PRO A 7 -18.13 11.86 6.57
N ALA A 8 -17.90 12.86 7.41
CA ALA A 8 -17.08 12.77 8.61
C ALA A 8 -17.79 11.94 9.70
N PRO A 9 -17.04 11.34 10.65
CA PRO A 9 -17.62 10.52 11.71
C PRO A 9 -18.76 11.20 12.51
N SER A 10 -18.68 12.52 12.71
CA SER A 10 -19.70 13.31 13.39
C SER A 10 -21.02 13.43 12.62
N GLU A 11 -20.98 13.28 11.30
CA GLU A 11 -22.14 13.43 10.39
C GLU A 11 -22.90 12.10 10.23
N LEU A 12 -22.25 10.97 10.54
CA LEU A 12 -22.82 9.62 10.34
C LEU A 12 -24.09 9.34 11.15
N THR A 13 -24.32 10.07 12.24
CA THR A 13 -25.53 9.89 13.08
C THR A 13 -26.81 10.39 12.43
N ARG A 14 -26.70 11.18 11.34
CA ARG A 14 -27.82 11.87 10.69
C ARG A 14 -28.12 11.38 9.28
N VAL A 15 -27.30 10.47 8.76
CA VAL A 15 -27.47 9.90 7.42
C VAL A 15 -28.31 8.62 7.49
N SER A 16 -28.95 8.29 6.39
CA SER A 16 -29.72 7.05 6.22
C SER A 16 -28.83 5.82 6.13
N ASP A 17 -29.41 4.63 6.32
CA ASP A 17 -28.70 3.34 6.16
C ASP A 17 -28.09 3.17 4.76
N ALA A 18 -28.77 3.67 3.72
CA ALA A 18 -28.26 3.65 2.35
C ALA A 18 -27.02 4.53 2.20
N GLU A 19 -27.02 5.72 2.80
CA GLU A 19 -25.87 6.63 2.83
C GLU A 19 -24.72 6.07 3.69
N LEU A 20 -25.02 5.37 4.78
CA LEU A 20 -24.01 4.63 5.56
C LEU A 20 -23.33 3.56 4.70
N ALA A 21 -24.10 2.74 3.98
CA ALA A 21 -23.56 1.71 3.11
C ALA A 21 -22.67 2.30 2.00
N GLN A 22 -23.10 3.41 1.39
CA GLN A 22 -22.31 4.12 0.39
C GLN A 22 -21.02 4.71 0.99
N SER A 23 -21.09 5.23 2.21
CA SER A 23 -19.93 5.76 2.94
C SER A 23 -18.91 4.68 3.26
N ILE A 24 -19.35 3.49 3.69
CA ILE A 24 -18.49 2.33 3.91
C ILE A 24 -17.76 1.95 2.62
N ALA A 25 -18.48 1.85 1.50
CA ALA A 25 -17.88 1.51 0.21
C ALA A 25 -16.88 2.58 -0.27
N GLY A 26 -17.23 3.86 -0.11
CA GLY A 26 -16.35 4.98 -0.44
C GLY A 26 -15.06 4.98 0.38
N TRP A 27 -15.16 4.86 1.71
CA TRP A 27 -14.00 4.83 2.58
C TRP A 27 -13.13 3.59 2.37
N ALA A 28 -13.74 2.44 2.06
CA ALA A 28 -12.98 1.24 1.69
C ALA A 28 -12.18 1.45 0.39
N SER A 29 -12.80 2.08 -0.62
CA SER A 29 -12.12 2.42 -1.88
C SER A 29 -10.99 3.42 -1.66
N ALA A 30 -11.23 4.47 -0.87
CA ALA A 30 -10.22 5.47 -0.53
C ALA A 30 -9.04 4.85 0.25
N SER A 31 -9.32 3.98 1.22
CA SER A 31 -8.31 3.25 1.99
C SER A 31 -7.47 2.35 1.10
N ALA A 32 -8.09 1.59 0.18
CA ALA A 32 -7.40 0.79 -0.81
C ALA A 32 -6.45 1.63 -1.69
N ALA A 33 -6.95 2.77 -2.18
CA ALA A 33 -6.16 3.70 -2.98
C ALA A 33 -4.95 4.27 -2.20
N ALA A 34 -5.13 4.58 -0.92
CA ALA A 34 -4.06 5.08 -0.05
C ALA A 34 -3.00 4.01 0.21
N ASP A 35 -3.41 2.78 0.50
CA ASP A 35 -2.50 1.64 0.67
C ASP A 35 -1.71 1.31 -0.59
N ALA A 36 -2.35 1.42 -1.76
CA ALA A 36 -1.68 1.24 -3.04
C ALA A 36 -0.57 2.28 -3.27
N ARG A 37 -0.82 3.55 -2.91
CA ARG A 37 0.18 4.63 -2.98
C ARG A 37 1.33 4.40 -2.00
N LYS A 38 1.04 3.91 -0.80
CA LYS A 38 2.05 3.49 0.19
C LYS A 38 2.95 2.40 -0.38
N LEU A 39 2.38 1.35 -0.99
CA LEU A 39 3.18 0.30 -1.62
C LEU A 39 4.00 0.82 -2.81
N ALA A 40 3.47 1.73 -3.62
CA ALA A 40 4.24 2.36 -4.69
C ALA A 40 5.47 3.12 -4.16
N ALA A 41 5.32 3.85 -3.05
CA ALA A 41 6.43 4.52 -2.39
C ALA A 41 7.47 3.53 -1.84
N ILE A 42 7.03 2.43 -1.25
CA ILE A 42 7.90 1.34 -0.76
C ILE A 42 8.68 0.70 -1.93
N ALA A 43 8.02 0.46 -3.07
CA ALA A 43 8.68 -0.09 -4.25
C ALA A 43 9.77 0.85 -4.78
N GLU A 44 9.52 2.16 -4.81
CA GLU A 44 10.51 3.15 -5.21
C GLU A 44 11.68 3.23 -4.24
N LEU A 45 11.42 3.17 -2.93
CA LEU A 45 12.46 3.10 -1.91
C LEU A 45 13.37 1.88 -2.13
N HIS A 46 12.77 0.71 -2.37
CA HIS A 46 13.51 -0.51 -2.69
C HIS A 46 14.37 -0.34 -3.95
N ARG A 47 13.80 0.21 -5.03
CA ARG A 47 14.52 0.45 -6.29
C ARG A 47 15.76 1.33 -6.08
N ARG A 48 15.63 2.41 -5.30
CA ARG A 48 16.76 3.30 -4.97
C ARG A 48 17.80 2.62 -4.10
N ALA A 49 17.38 1.79 -3.16
CA ALA A 49 18.31 1.08 -2.29
C ALA A 49 19.14 0.05 -3.07
N CYS A 50 18.54 -0.60 -4.07
CA CYS A 50 19.14 -1.63 -4.91
C CYS A 50 19.78 -1.13 -6.22
N ALA A 51 19.79 0.19 -6.48
CA ALA A 51 20.41 0.75 -7.67
C ALA A 51 21.94 0.50 -7.72
N GLU A 52 22.49 0.46 -8.93
CA GLU A 52 23.93 0.29 -9.21
C GLU A 52 24.79 1.38 -8.54
N GLY A 53 26.09 1.09 -8.34
CA GLY A 53 27.03 1.97 -7.63
C GLY A 53 27.11 1.76 -6.11
N HIS A 54 26.41 0.75 -5.58
CA HIS A 54 26.38 0.40 -4.16
C HIS A 54 27.11 -0.91 -3.82
N GLU A 55 27.97 -1.36 -4.73
CA GLU A 55 28.62 -2.69 -4.75
C GLU A 55 29.54 -2.95 -3.56
N ARG A 56 29.97 -1.87 -2.87
CA ARG A 56 30.85 -1.93 -1.69
C ARG A 56 30.11 -1.91 -0.36
N ARG A 57 28.77 -1.95 -0.34
CA ARG A 57 28.01 -1.93 0.91
C ARG A 57 28.12 -3.28 1.63
N ALA A 58 28.34 -3.23 2.94
CA ALA A 58 28.34 -4.42 3.80
C ALA A 58 26.93 -5.02 4.00
N ILE A 59 25.88 -4.24 3.75
CA ILE A 59 24.47 -4.63 3.90
C ILE A 59 23.79 -4.45 2.54
N ASP A 60 23.01 -5.44 2.12
CA ASP A 60 22.29 -5.39 0.85
C ASP A 60 21.21 -4.27 0.83
N GLY A 61 20.86 -3.82 -0.38
CA GLY A 61 19.86 -2.77 -0.57
C GLY A 61 18.48 -3.14 -0.02
N THR A 62 18.11 -4.42 -0.10
CA THR A 62 16.83 -4.93 0.41
C THR A 62 16.70 -4.75 1.91
N SER A 63 17.74 -5.09 2.67
CA SER A 63 17.81 -4.98 4.12
C SER A 63 17.80 -3.53 4.56
N ILE A 64 18.50 -2.66 3.82
CA ILE A 64 18.47 -1.20 4.04
C ILE A 64 17.04 -0.65 3.83
N ALA A 65 16.35 -1.07 2.79
CA ALA A 65 14.97 -0.66 2.54
C ALA A 65 14.02 -1.22 3.62
N ALA A 66 14.21 -2.48 4.04
CA ALA A 66 13.36 -3.14 5.03
C ALA A 66 13.46 -2.44 6.40
N ALA A 67 14.67 -2.05 6.80
CA ALA A 67 14.90 -1.28 8.02
C ALA A 67 14.19 0.09 7.98
N GLN A 68 14.25 0.80 6.84
CA GLN A 68 13.57 2.08 6.67
C GLN A 68 12.04 1.93 6.71
N VAL A 69 11.47 0.91 6.05
CA VAL A 69 10.04 0.63 6.08
C VAL A 69 9.57 0.24 7.49
N SER A 70 10.36 -0.61 8.17
CA SER A 70 10.12 -1.03 9.55
C SER A 70 10.02 0.19 10.48
N CYS A 71 10.99 1.10 10.39
CA CYS A 71 11.01 2.34 11.16
C CYS A 71 9.84 3.28 10.80
N ALA A 72 9.58 3.51 9.50
CA ALA A 72 8.55 4.44 9.05
C ALA A 72 7.12 4.00 9.41
N LEU A 73 6.88 2.69 9.48
CA LEU A 73 5.55 2.13 9.73
C LEU A 73 5.39 1.55 11.15
N SER A 74 6.45 1.58 11.97
CA SER A 74 6.48 0.94 13.29
C SER A 74 6.05 -0.54 13.26
N VAL A 75 6.61 -1.31 12.32
CA VAL A 75 6.31 -2.73 12.13
C VAL A 75 7.55 -3.61 12.32
N THR A 76 7.37 -4.92 12.47
CA THR A 76 8.50 -5.85 12.56
C THR A 76 9.27 -5.94 11.23
N SER A 77 10.56 -6.30 11.29
CA SER A 77 11.37 -6.48 10.09
C SER A 77 10.78 -7.51 9.12
N GLY A 78 10.23 -8.62 9.62
CA GLY A 78 9.55 -9.61 8.78
C GLY A 78 8.33 -9.04 8.05
N LYS A 79 7.54 -8.19 8.73
CA LYS A 79 6.41 -7.49 8.09
C LYS A 79 6.89 -6.49 7.03
N ALA A 80 7.98 -5.77 7.31
CA ALA A 80 8.58 -4.83 6.36
C ALA A 80 9.08 -5.53 5.09
N VAL A 81 9.75 -6.70 5.23
CA VAL A 81 10.16 -7.53 4.08
C VAL A 81 8.94 -7.96 3.27
N GLY A 82 7.88 -8.47 3.90
CA GLY A 82 6.66 -8.85 3.17
C GLY A 82 5.98 -7.68 2.44
N LEU A 83 6.04 -6.46 3.00
CA LEU A 83 5.55 -5.26 2.32
C LEU A 83 6.41 -4.86 1.13
N LEU A 84 7.74 -4.97 1.23
CA LEU A 84 8.65 -4.74 0.09
C LEU A 84 8.36 -5.72 -1.03
N ASP A 85 8.23 -6.99 -0.69
CA ASP A 85 8.07 -8.07 -1.65
C ASP A 85 6.72 -7.96 -2.39
N LEU A 86 5.67 -7.59 -1.66
CA LEU A 86 4.38 -7.24 -2.26
C LEU A 86 4.47 -6.00 -3.16
N ALA A 87 5.14 -4.94 -2.70
CA ALA A 87 5.30 -3.70 -3.44
C ALA A 87 6.06 -3.89 -4.77
N VAL A 88 7.15 -4.65 -4.73
CA VAL A 88 7.94 -5.03 -5.92
C VAL A 88 7.11 -5.92 -6.85
N THR A 89 6.37 -6.89 -6.32
CA THR A 89 5.49 -7.76 -7.11
C THR A 89 4.42 -6.97 -7.85
N LEU A 90 3.76 -6.00 -7.20
CA LEU A 90 2.76 -5.14 -7.84
C LEU A 90 3.37 -4.24 -8.93
N ARG A 91 4.60 -3.76 -8.72
CA ARG A 91 5.32 -2.93 -9.70
C ARG A 91 5.73 -3.73 -10.93
N ASP A 92 6.40 -4.86 -10.73
CA ASP A 92 7.15 -5.55 -11.78
C ASP A 92 6.36 -6.69 -12.43
N ARG A 93 5.58 -7.43 -11.63
CA ARG A 93 4.89 -8.65 -12.09
C ARG A 93 3.40 -8.42 -12.33
N LEU A 94 2.75 -7.62 -11.51
CA LEU A 94 1.30 -7.42 -11.52
C LEU A 94 0.87 -5.94 -11.71
N PRO A 95 1.42 -5.19 -12.69
CA PRO A 95 1.17 -3.75 -12.82
C PRO A 95 -0.32 -3.43 -13.06
N LYS A 96 -1.05 -4.33 -13.76
CA LYS A 96 -2.50 -4.17 -13.98
C LYS A 96 -3.30 -4.28 -12.67
N VAL A 97 -2.88 -5.17 -11.76
CA VAL A 97 -3.49 -5.30 -10.43
C VAL A 97 -3.16 -4.07 -9.59
N GLY A 98 -1.90 -3.60 -9.63
CA GLY A 98 -1.48 -2.37 -8.97
C GLY A 98 -2.29 -1.15 -9.42
N ALA A 99 -2.54 -1.01 -10.73
CA ALA A 99 -3.37 0.08 -11.27
C ALA A 99 -4.82 0.04 -10.75
N ARG A 100 -5.42 -1.15 -10.68
CA ARG A 100 -6.78 -1.34 -10.12
C ARG A 100 -6.83 -1.08 -8.62
N PHE A 101 -5.75 -1.40 -7.91
CA PHE A 101 -5.62 -1.10 -6.49
C PHE A 101 -5.49 0.41 -6.24
N LEU A 102 -4.70 1.11 -7.04
CA LEU A 102 -4.60 2.58 -7.03
C LEU A 102 -5.93 3.29 -7.33
N ALA A 103 -6.78 2.66 -8.16
CA ALA A 103 -8.14 3.11 -8.45
C ALA A 103 -9.15 2.75 -7.35
N GLY A 104 -8.72 2.10 -6.26
CA GLY A 104 -9.60 1.70 -5.15
C GLY A 104 -10.62 0.62 -5.51
N GLN A 105 -10.35 -0.17 -6.56
CA GLN A 105 -11.28 -1.19 -7.09
C GLN A 105 -11.01 -2.58 -6.52
N ILE A 106 -9.88 -2.78 -5.82
CA ILE A 106 -9.48 -4.06 -5.25
C ILE A 106 -9.27 -3.88 -3.75
N ASN A 107 -9.85 -4.78 -2.97
CA ASN A 107 -9.65 -4.82 -1.53
C ASN A 107 -8.19 -5.20 -1.17
N PRO A 108 -7.52 -4.48 -0.25
CA PRO A 108 -6.18 -4.82 0.23
C PRO A 108 -5.99 -6.30 0.64
N ALA A 109 -7.02 -6.93 1.22
CA ALA A 109 -6.96 -8.33 1.62
C ALA A 109 -6.79 -9.26 0.40
N MET A 110 -7.43 -8.94 -0.73
CA MET A 110 -7.31 -9.73 -1.97
C MET A 110 -5.95 -9.56 -2.64
N ILE A 111 -5.30 -8.40 -2.48
CA ILE A 111 -4.01 -8.10 -3.07
C ILE A 111 -2.95 -9.11 -2.60
N ALA A 112 -2.88 -9.40 -1.30
CA ALA A 112 -1.96 -10.40 -0.78
C ALA A 112 -2.28 -11.79 -1.34
N THR A 113 -3.55 -12.19 -1.43
CA THR A 113 -3.94 -13.48 -2.00
C THR A 113 -3.56 -13.61 -3.49
N ILE A 114 -3.68 -12.55 -4.27
CA ILE A 114 -3.34 -12.54 -5.70
C ILE A 114 -1.82 -12.57 -5.91
N ALA A 115 -1.06 -11.87 -5.06
CA ALA A 115 0.39 -11.76 -5.22
C ALA A 115 1.13 -13.08 -4.97
N TRP A 116 0.56 -13.97 -4.15
CA TRP A 116 1.20 -15.22 -3.70
C TRP A 116 0.58 -16.49 -4.31
N ARG A 117 -0.22 -16.35 -5.37
CA ARG A 117 -0.73 -17.46 -6.19
C ARG A 117 0.08 -17.56 -7.48
#